data_AF-A0A8H5HHE5-F1
#
_entry.id   AF-A0A8H5HHE5-F1
#
_cell.length_a   1.000
_cell.length_b   1.000
_cell.length_c   1.000
_cell.angle_alpha   90.00
_cell.angle_beta   90.00
_cell.angle_gamma   90.00
#
_symmetry.space_group_name_H-M   'P 1'
#
loop_
_entity.id
_entity.type
_entity.pdbx_description
1 polymer ?
#
loop_
_entity_poly.entity_id
_entity_poly.type
_entity_poly.pdbx_seq_one_letter_code
_entity_poly.pdbx_strand_id
1 'polypeptide(L)'
;MQIDSLIARILAHGSRPVDLSLAFRCTTFDTIADYCFAQSFGALNAPYFKHSLLINMQASIEYFWVIRHFPFILPMATAAIPGWLAQRVSPLYREFDAVREQIEATMDKFLRMDESEEGLGFATDAVRETVFHHLIRPKSESAKEQNTPSRKALLDEALVLLQAGSDTVGHTCILGTFHALRDEHVLANLMRELREVWPEKETHVGYAMLEKLPYLTAFIKESLRISHGVITPLARVVHEETSIAGYTIPSATIVSTGSTFLHNDPTVFPDPTKFDPERWLKPKDDNLRELESHFVPFSRGPRMCLGFNLAWCELYLIFANLFRKLDLELYETTEEDFRFKEIFVPVRLGRHLHALARERPV
;
A
#
# COMPACT_ATOMS: atom_id res chain seq x y z
N MET A 1 9.88 -12.59 -8.37
CA MET A 1 10.42 -13.13 -7.09
C MET A 1 9.43 -13.04 -5.94
N GLN A 2 9.09 -11.85 -5.41
CA GLN A 2 8.14 -11.76 -4.27
C GLN A 2 6.74 -12.27 -4.61
N ILE A 3 6.26 -12.00 -5.81
CA ILE A 3 4.92 -12.44 -6.25
C ILE A 3 4.89 -13.94 -6.53
N ASP A 4 5.94 -14.52 -7.11
CA ASP A 4 6.03 -15.97 -7.27
C ASP A 4 6.07 -16.67 -5.91
N SER A 5 6.81 -16.09 -4.95
CA SER A 5 6.82 -16.55 -3.56
C SER A 5 5.43 -16.46 -2.91
N LEU A 6 4.67 -15.39 -3.16
CA LEU A 6 3.29 -15.25 -2.68
C LEU A 6 2.42 -16.41 -3.18
N ILE A 7 2.45 -16.69 -4.48
CA ILE A 7 1.67 -17.79 -5.08
C ILE A 7 2.09 -19.14 -4.48
N ALA A 8 3.39 -19.42 -4.41
CA ALA A 8 3.91 -20.67 -3.85
C ALA A 8 3.52 -20.85 -2.37
N ARG A 9 3.60 -19.77 -1.58
CA ARG A 9 3.25 -19.77 -0.16
C ARG A 9 1.75 -19.97 0.06
N ILE A 10 0.91 -19.37 -0.77
CA ILE A 10 -0.54 -19.60 -0.73
C ILE A 10 -0.85 -21.08 -1.03
N LEU A 11 -0.26 -21.66 -2.07
CA LEU A 11 -0.46 -23.07 -2.41
C LEU A 11 0.06 -24.04 -1.34
N ALA A 12 1.13 -23.67 -0.62
CA ALA A 12 1.71 -24.48 0.45
C ALA A 12 0.76 -24.70 1.65
N HIS A 13 -0.33 -23.93 1.77
CA HIS A 13 -1.36 -24.16 2.78
C HIS A 13 -2.28 -25.36 2.45
N GLY A 14 -2.26 -25.85 1.21
CA GLY A 14 -3.04 -27.00 0.77
C GLY A 14 -4.55 -26.77 0.95
N SER A 15 -5.21 -27.65 1.69
CA SER A 15 -6.66 -27.58 1.94
C SER A 15 -7.07 -26.62 3.06
N ARG A 16 -6.13 -25.94 3.72
CA ARG A 16 -6.44 -25.01 4.81
C ARG A 16 -6.75 -23.62 4.28
N PRO A 17 -7.71 -22.89 4.88
CA PRO A 17 -7.93 -21.48 4.57
C PRO A 17 -6.65 -20.65 4.76
N VAL A 18 -6.32 -19.83 3.77
CA VAL A 18 -5.23 -18.86 3.79
C VAL A 18 -5.77 -17.49 4.20
N ASP A 19 -5.05 -16.80 5.09
CA ASP A 19 -5.29 -15.38 5.38
C ASP A 19 -4.67 -14.53 4.27
N LEU A 20 -5.48 -14.20 3.27
CA LEU A 20 -5.04 -13.35 2.15
C LEU A 20 -4.74 -11.92 2.59
N SER A 21 -5.34 -11.46 3.69
CA SER A 21 -5.10 -10.10 4.19
C SER A 21 -3.69 -9.91 4.68
N LEU A 22 -3.16 -10.88 5.43
CA LEU A 22 -1.77 -10.87 5.83
C LEU A 22 -0.85 -11.20 4.66
N ALA A 23 -1.22 -12.13 3.78
CA ALA A 23 -0.41 -12.48 2.62
C ALA A 23 -0.11 -11.26 1.73
N PHE A 24 -1.14 -10.48 1.35
CA PHE A 24 -0.96 -9.28 0.52
C PHE A 24 -0.09 -8.23 1.21
N ARG A 25 -0.34 -7.95 2.49
CA ARG A 25 0.44 -6.96 3.24
C ARG A 25 1.88 -7.40 3.45
N CYS A 26 2.13 -8.69 3.65
CA CYS A 26 3.50 -9.22 3.72
C CYS A 26 4.23 -9.05 2.38
N THR A 27 3.57 -9.32 1.25
CA THR A 27 4.15 -9.14 -0.08
C THR A 27 4.50 -7.68 -0.35
N THR A 28 3.58 -6.75 -0.08
CA THR A 28 3.83 -5.32 -0.30
C THR A 28 4.86 -4.78 0.67
N PHE A 29 4.86 -5.23 1.92
CA PHE A 29 5.88 -4.88 2.91
C PHE A 29 7.29 -5.32 2.49
N ASP A 30 7.46 -6.57 2.04
CA ASP A 30 8.75 -7.04 1.54
C ASP A 30 9.17 -6.33 0.24
N THR A 31 8.22 -5.93 -0.60
CA THR A 31 8.49 -5.21 -1.85
C THR A 31 8.96 -3.78 -1.59
N ILE A 32 8.29 -3.03 -0.70
CA ILE A 32 8.75 -1.68 -0.34
C ILE A 32 10.07 -1.71 0.42
N ALA A 33 10.27 -2.70 1.29
CA ALA A 33 11.55 -2.90 1.97
C ALA A 33 12.70 -3.14 0.98
N ASP A 34 12.48 -3.99 -0.02
CA ASP A 34 13.44 -4.22 -1.09
C ASP A 34 13.71 -2.94 -1.90
N TYR A 35 12.67 -2.15 -2.20
CA TYR A 35 12.81 -0.88 -2.91
C TYR A 35 13.55 0.19 -2.11
N CYS A 36 13.42 0.18 -0.78
CA CYS A 36 14.09 1.12 0.12
C CYS A 36 15.53 0.70 0.46
N PHE A 37 15.78 -0.60 0.71
CA PHE A 37 17.00 -1.08 1.35
C PHE A 37 17.72 -2.21 0.58
N ALA A 38 17.21 -2.62 -0.59
CA ALA A 38 17.66 -3.82 -1.31
C ALA A 38 17.65 -5.10 -0.45
N GLN A 39 16.78 -5.12 0.56
CA GLN A 39 16.62 -6.20 1.51
C GLN A 39 15.14 -6.42 1.80
N SER A 40 14.73 -7.68 1.83
CA SER A 40 13.41 -8.09 2.31
C SER A 40 13.51 -8.47 3.79
N PHE A 41 12.45 -8.18 4.57
CA PHE A 41 12.35 -8.60 5.96
C PHE A 41 11.89 -10.07 6.09
N GLY A 42 11.57 -10.74 4.98
CA GLY A 42 11.08 -12.10 4.96
C GLY A 42 9.68 -12.23 5.57
N ALA A 43 8.89 -11.16 5.55
CA ALA A 43 7.53 -11.15 6.10
C ALA A 43 6.64 -12.18 5.41
N LEU A 44 6.80 -12.37 4.11
CA LEU A 44 6.08 -13.36 3.31
C LEU A 44 6.38 -14.82 3.72
N ASN A 45 7.57 -15.05 4.26
CA ASN A 45 8.01 -16.36 4.72
C ASN A 45 7.59 -16.65 6.17
N ALA A 46 7.10 -15.66 6.90
CA ALA A 46 6.62 -15.83 8.27
C ALA A 46 5.51 -16.90 8.34
N PRO A 47 5.48 -17.78 9.36
CA PRO A 47 4.42 -18.78 9.50
C PRO A 47 3.03 -18.14 9.44
N TYR A 48 2.17 -18.65 8.55
CA TYR A 48 0.82 -18.11 8.32
C TYR A 48 0.78 -16.61 7.98
N PHE A 49 1.86 -16.05 7.41
CA PHE A 49 2.03 -14.62 7.11
C PHE A 49 1.98 -13.72 8.37
N LYS A 50 2.18 -14.28 9.56
CA LYS A 50 2.16 -13.54 10.83
C LYS A 50 3.54 -13.00 11.17
N HIS A 51 4.00 -12.01 10.41
CA HIS A 51 5.26 -11.32 10.70
C HIS A 51 5.08 -10.27 11.81
N SER A 52 5.91 -10.32 12.85
CA SER A 52 5.77 -9.47 14.05
C SER A 52 5.86 -7.98 13.73
N LEU A 53 6.83 -7.56 12.93
CA LEU A 53 7.02 -6.16 12.54
C LEU A 53 5.77 -5.59 11.85
N LEU A 54 5.15 -6.37 10.98
CA LEU A 54 3.98 -5.98 10.20
C LEU A 54 2.71 -5.91 11.06
N ILE A 55 2.54 -6.87 11.98
CA ILE A 55 1.43 -6.87 12.94
C ILE A 55 1.54 -5.65 13.86
N ASN A 56 2.75 -5.38 14.39
CA ASN A 56 3.00 -4.24 15.27
C ASN A 56 2.80 -2.90 14.55
N MET A 57 3.23 -2.79 13.29
CA MET A 57 2.95 -1.62 12.45
C MET A 57 1.44 -1.40 12.28
N GLN A 58 0.65 -2.45 12.02
CA GLN A 58 -0.81 -2.31 11.91
C GLN A 58 -1.45 -1.90 13.24
N ALA A 59 -1.04 -2.50 14.36
CA ALA A 59 -1.55 -2.14 15.67
C ALA A 59 -1.29 -0.66 16.00
N SER A 60 -0.17 -0.10 15.54
CA SER A 60 0.18 1.31 15.74
C SER A 60 -0.76 2.29 15.03
N ILE A 61 -1.44 1.87 13.95
CA ILE A 61 -2.35 2.73 13.17
C ILE A 61 -3.53 3.20 14.04
N GLU A 62 -4.03 2.35 14.94
CA GLU A 62 -5.16 2.70 15.81
C GLU A 62 -4.90 3.95 16.67
N TYR A 63 -3.63 4.28 16.89
CA TYR A 63 -3.20 5.40 17.71
C TYR A 63 -2.99 6.70 16.90
N PHE A 64 -3.06 6.66 15.58
CA PHE A 64 -2.90 7.84 14.73
C PHE A 64 -3.93 8.91 15.07
N TRP A 65 -5.15 8.52 15.42
CA TRP A 65 -6.19 9.43 15.88
C TRP A 65 -5.80 10.17 17.17
N VAL A 66 -5.23 9.46 18.14
CA VAL A 66 -4.75 10.06 19.40
C VAL A 66 -3.60 11.03 19.13
N ILE A 67 -2.60 10.60 18.35
CA ILE A 67 -1.43 11.43 18.03
C ILE A 67 -1.85 12.69 17.26
N ARG A 68 -2.79 12.56 16.31
CA ARG A 68 -3.31 13.69 15.51
C ARG A 68 -4.01 14.74 16.37
N HIS A 69 -4.89 14.32 17.28
CA HIS A 69 -5.72 15.24 18.06
C HIS A 69 -5.05 15.72 19.36
N PHE A 70 -4.09 14.95 19.87
CA PHE A 70 -3.37 15.25 21.10
C PHE A 70 -1.85 15.12 20.90
N PRO A 71 -1.25 15.97 20.05
CA PRO A 71 0.17 15.86 19.66
C PRO A 71 1.14 16.03 20.84
N PHE A 72 0.69 16.57 21.97
CA PHE A 72 1.46 16.69 23.20
C PHE A 72 1.57 15.38 24.01
N ILE A 73 0.69 14.40 23.80
CA ILE A 73 0.67 13.14 24.56
C ILE A 73 1.94 12.34 24.33
N LEU A 74 2.37 12.18 23.08
CA LEU A 74 3.51 11.33 22.75
C LEU A 74 4.84 11.90 23.29
N PRO A 75 5.18 13.20 23.10
CA PRO A 75 6.36 13.81 23.69
C PRO A 75 6.33 13.83 25.22
N MET A 76 5.16 14.05 25.83
CA MET A 76 5.02 13.99 27.29
C MET A 76 5.25 12.57 27.82
N ALA A 77 4.69 11.56 27.16
CA ALA A 77 4.85 10.16 27.56
C ALA A 77 6.31 9.68 27.42
N THR A 78 7.00 10.07 26.35
CA THR A 78 8.40 9.70 26.10
C THR A 78 9.38 10.49 26.98
N ALA A 79 9.08 11.74 27.33
CA ALA A 79 9.94 12.56 28.18
C ALA A 79 9.75 12.31 29.69
N ALA A 80 8.54 11.91 30.12
CA ALA A 80 8.22 11.72 31.54
C ALA A 80 8.42 10.29 32.05
N ILE A 81 8.46 9.29 31.15
CA ILE A 81 8.53 7.87 31.52
C ILE A 81 9.82 7.26 30.95
N PRO A 82 10.74 6.75 31.80
CA PRO A 82 11.89 5.99 31.33
C PRO A 82 11.45 4.84 30.40
N GLY A 83 12.17 4.61 29.29
CA GLY A 83 11.77 3.64 28.26
C GLY A 83 11.42 2.24 28.81
N TRP A 84 12.18 1.75 29.79
CA TRP A 84 11.90 0.46 30.45
C TRP A 84 10.54 0.43 31.18
N LEU A 85 10.11 1.57 31.75
CA LEU A 85 8.82 1.71 32.42
C LEU A 85 7.71 1.90 31.40
N ALA A 86 7.96 2.67 30.33
CA ALA A 86 7.02 2.86 29.23
C ALA A 86 6.69 1.52 28.53
N GLN A 87 7.71 0.70 28.24
CA GLN A 87 7.55 -0.66 27.70
C GLN A 87 6.77 -1.60 28.64
N ARG A 88 6.78 -1.35 29.95
CA ARG A 88 6.10 -2.18 30.96
C ARG A 88 4.65 -1.75 31.18
N VAL A 89 4.39 -0.46 31.09
CA VAL A 89 3.06 0.15 31.34
C VAL A 89 2.21 0.16 30.08
N SER A 90 2.82 0.22 28.90
CA SER A 90 2.09 0.31 27.63
C SER A 90 2.58 -0.75 26.63
N PRO A 91 1.72 -1.73 26.27
CA PRO A 91 2.00 -2.66 25.15
C PRO A 91 2.32 -1.93 23.85
N LEU A 92 1.64 -0.80 23.60
CA LEU A 92 1.88 0.05 22.43
C LEU A 92 3.31 0.56 22.36
N TYR A 93 3.85 1.05 23.48
CA TYR A 93 5.21 1.59 23.47
C TYR A 93 6.21 0.49 23.12
N ARG A 94 6.00 -0.72 23.65
CA ARG A 94 6.82 -1.88 23.33
C ARG A 94 6.76 -2.25 21.85
N GLU A 95 5.58 -2.22 21.25
CA GLU A 95 5.39 -2.52 19.82
C GLU A 95 6.07 -1.47 18.93
N PHE A 96 5.90 -0.18 19.25
CA PHE A 96 6.51 0.92 18.50
C PHE A 96 8.04 0.92 18.62
N ASP A 97 8.56 0.66 19.82
CA ASP A 97 9.99 0.59 20.08
C ASP A 97 10.63 -0.62 19.38
N ALA A 98 9.97 -1.78 19.39
CA ALA A 98 10.44 -2.96 18.67
C ALA A 98 10.46 -2.75 17.14
N VAL A 99 9.48 -2.03 16.58
CA VAL A 99 9.48 -1.63 15.17
C VAL A 99 10.68 -0.72 14.88
N ARG A 100 10.88 0.28 15.72
CA ARG A 100 11.96 1.25 15.59
C ARG A 100 13.34 0.60 15.69
N GLU A 101 13.58 -0.25 16.69
CA GLU A 101 14.85 -0.96 16.87
C GLU A 101 15.23 -1.80 15.65
N GLN A 102 14.26 -2.51 15.04
CA GLN A 102 14.51 -3.31 13.84
C GLN A 102 14.84 -2.45 12.60
N ILE A 103 14.15 -1.32 12.43
CA ILE A 103 14.46 -0.36 11.36
C ILE A 103 15.84 0.27 11.59
N GLU A 104 16.16 0.63 12.84
CA GLU A 104 17.47 1.18 13.21
C GLU A 104 18.60 0.19 12.91
N ALA A 105 18.45 -1.08 13.29
CA ALA A 105 19.43 -2.11 12.97
C ALA A 105 19.62 -2.31 11.45
N THR A 106 18.53 -2.24 10.69
CA THR A 106 18.56 -2.34 9.22
C THR A 106 19.26 -1.13 8.61
N MET A 107 18.96 0.07 9.12
CA MET A 107 19.60 1.32 8.70
C MET A 107 21.08 1.34 9.03
N ASP A 108 21.48 0.92 10.23
CA ASP A 108 22.88 0.88 10.64
C ASP A 108 23.67 -0.12 9.80
N LYS A 109 23.07 -1.27 9.45
CA LYS A 109 23.65 -2.20 8.48
C LYS A 109 23.81 -1.55 7.11
N PHE A 110 22.79 -0.85 6.62
CA PHE A 110 22.83 -0.15 5.34
C PHE A 110 23.91 0.94 5.28
N LEU A 111 24.00 1.77 6.33
CA LEU A 111 25.02 2.83 6.44
C LEU A 111 26.43 2.26 6.56
N ARG A 112 26.63 1.17 7.30
CA ARG A 112 27.94 0.50 7.37
C ARG A 112 28.40 -0.07 6.03
N MET A 113 27.46 -0.62 5.26
CA MET A 113 27.75 -1.09 3.89
C MET A 113 28.10 0.07 2.94
N ASP A 114 27.62 1.28 3.22
CA ASP A 114 28.00 2.49 2.48
C ASP A 114 29.41 3.01 2.81
N GLU A 115 29.83 2.89 4.07
CA GLU A 115 31.12 3.39 4.56
C GLU A 115 32.31 2.50 4.20
N SER A 116 32.12 1.17 4.06
CA SER A 116 33.19 0.27 3.61
C SER A 116 33.48 0.44 2.12
N GLU A 117 34.74 0.51 1.70
CA GLU A 117 35.19 0.61 0.28
C GLU A 117 34.71 -0.53 -0.65
N GLU A 118 34.02 -1.55 -0.13
CA GLU A 118 33.19 -2.47 -0.92
C GLU A 118 31.98 -1.78 -1.60
N GLY A 119 31.72 -0.52 -1.21
CA GLY A 119 30.73 0.38 -1.75
C GLY A 119 29.30 -0.08 -1.46
N LEU A 120 28.37 0.86 -1.49
CA LEU A 120 27.01 0.58 -1.98
C LEU A 120 27.09 0.07 -3.44
N GLY A 121 27.74 -1.07 -3.72
CA GLY A 121 27.78 -1.75 -5.01
C GLY A 121 28.09 -0.88 -6.24
N PHE A 122 28.72 0.29 -6.10
CA PHE A 122 28.91 1.25 -7.20
C PHE A 122 29.92 0.77 -8.26
N ALA A 123 30.42 -0.47 -8.17
CA ALA A 123 31.48 -1.00 -9.01
C ALA A 123 31.07 -2.18 -9.92
N THR A 124 29.79 -2.56 -10.00
CA THR A 124 29.33 -3.52 -11.01
C THR A 124 27.98 -3.09 -11.57
N ASP A 125 27.81 -3.13 -12.89
CA ASP A 125 26.62 -2.73 -13.68
C ASP A 125 25.29 -3.44 -13.31
N ALA A 126 25.21 -4.11 -12.15
CA ALA A 126 24.14 -5.01 -11.76
C ALA A 126 23.55 -4.79 -10.35
N VAL A 127 24.01 -3.80 -9.57
CA VAL A 127 23.44 -3.54 -8.23
C VAL A 127 22.31 -2.51 -8.31
N ARG A 128 21.12 -2.92 -7.86
CA ARG A 128 19.86 -2.14 -7.92
C ARG A 128 19.92 -0.94 -6.99
N GLU A 129 19.88 0.28 -7.56
CA GLU A 129 19.77 1.51 -6.79
C GLU A 129 18.46 1.54 -5.96
N THR A 130 18.54 2.00 -4.71
CA THR A 130 17.38 2.09 -3.79
C THR A 130 17.07 3.53 -3.43
N VAL A 131 15.89 3.77 -2.83
CA VAL A 131 15.50 5.10 -2.33
C VAL A 131 16.55 5.67 -1.37
N PHE A 132 17.07 4.85 -0.45
CA PHE A 132 18.04 5.31 0.54
C PHE A 132 19.43 5.61 -0.04
N HIS A 133 19.83 4.96 -1.14
CA HIS A 133 21.04 5.35 -1.88
C HIS A 133 20.93 6.82 -2.33
N HIS A 134 19.77 7.23 -2.86
CA HIS A 134 19.55 8.59 -3.35
C HIS A 134 19.35 9.62 -2.24
N LEU A 135 18.85 9.22 -1.06
CA LEU A 135 18.74 10.09 0.11
C LEU A 135 20.11 10.41 0.73
N ILE A 136 21.00 9.41 0.79
CA ILE A 136 22.34 9.57 1.38
C ILE A 136 23.31 10.21 0.38
N ARG A 137 23.23 9.83 -0.91
CA ARG A 137 24.08 10.35 -1.99
C ARG A 137 23.22 10.97 -3.10
N PRO A 138 22.73 12.21 -2.93
CA PRO A 138 21.94 12.88 -3.96
C PRO A 138 22.74 13.10 -5.25
N LYS A 139 22.16 12.72 -6.40
CA LYS A 139 22.82 12.83 -7.71
C LYS A 139 22.84 14.26 -8.27
N SER A 140 21.80 15.06 -8.02
CA SER A 140 21.65 16.42 -8.58
C SER A 140 22.29 17.50 -7.72
N GLU A 141 22.91 18.51 -8.33
CA GLU A 141 23.53 19.64 -7.63
C GLU A 141 22.54 20.42 -6.75
N SER A 142 21.29 20.63 -7.22
CA SER A 142 20.21 21.24 -6.43
C SER A 142 19.80 20.42 -5.19
N ALA A 143 20.05 19.11 -5.20
CA ALA A 143 19.81 18.23 -4.05
C ALA A 143 21.04 18.08 -3.16
N LYS A 144 22.24 18.48 -3.63
CA LYS A 144 23.44 18.60 -2.79
C LYS A 144 23.39 19.87 -1.92
N GLU A 145 22.72 20.93 -2.39
CA GLU A 145 22.44 22.14 -1.61
C GLU A 145 21.41 21.89 -0.49
N GLN A 146 20.54 20.89 -0.65
CA GLN A 146 19.73 20.36 0.44
C GLN A 146 20.61 19.42 1.28
N ASN A 147 20.88 19.79 2.54
CA ASN A 147 21.70 18.97 3.43
C ASN A 147 21.22 17.51 3.44
N THR A 148 22.17 16.56 3.32
CA THR A 148 21.92 15.13 3.51
C THR A 148 21.08 14.93 4.79
N PRO A 149 19.98 14.16 4.73
CA PRO A 149 19.12 13.99 5.90
C PRO A 149 19.89 13.44 7.09
N SER A 150 19.61 13.98 8.28
CA SER A 150 20.17 13.43 9.53
C SER A 150 19.79 11.96 9.72
N ARG A 151 20.55 11.20 10.54
CA ARG A 151 20.19 9.80 10.89
C ARG A 151 18.74 9.70 11.36
N LYS A 152 18.29 10.65 12.19
CA LYS A 152 16.90 10.70 12.65
C LYS A 152 15.92 10.84 11.49
N ALA A 153 16.17 11.77 10.56
CA ALA A 153 15.32 11.97 9.40
C ALA A 153 15.28 10.74 8.49
N LEU A 154 16.41 10.05 8.27
CA LEU A 154 16.45 8.79 7.52
C LEU A 154 15.58 7.70 8.17
N LEU A 155 15.60 7.59 9.49
CA LEU A 155 14.76 6.64 10.22
C LEU A 155 13.28 6.99 10.13
N ASP A 156 12.95 8.28 10.23
CA ASP A 156 11.57 8.75 10.09
C ASP A 156 11.04 8.48 8.67
N GLU A 157 11.84 8.73 7.62
CA GLU A 157 11.51 8.38 6.23
C GLU A 157 11.35 6.86 6.03
N ALA A 158 12.22 6.04 6.65
CA ALA A 158 12.14 4.59 6.55
C ALA A 158 10.83 4.06 7.10
N LEU A 159 10.44 4.53 8.29
CA LEU A 159 9.18 4.15 8.93
C LEU A 159 7.98 4.55 8.06
N VAL A 160 7.97 5.78 7.56
CA VAL A 160 6.88 6.30 6.72
C VAL A 160 6.75 5.50 5.43
N LEU A 161 7.86 5.24 4.72
CA LEU A 161 7.84 4.51 3.45
C LEU A 161 7.39 3.07 3.65
N LEU A 162 7.94 2.36 4.64
CA LEU A 162 7.55 0.98 4.94
C LEU A 162 6.06 0.85 5.29
N GLN A 163 5.54 1.77 6.12
CA GLN A 163 4.14 1.74 6.50
C GLN A 163 3.21 2.12 5.33
N ALA A 164 3.55 3.19 4.60
CA ALA A 164 2.72 3.71 3.50
C ALA A 164 2.65 2.74 2.31
N GLY A 165 3.78 2.12 1.95
CA GLY A 165 3.85 1.16 0.83
C GLY A 165 3.26 -0.21 1.15
N SER A 166 3.16 -0.58 2.44
CA SER A 166 2.62 -1.86 2.87
C SER A 166 1.09 -1.89 2.89
N ASP A 167 0.47 -1.09 3.76
CA ASP A 167 -0.94 -1.30 4.14
C ASP A 167 -1.90 -0.89 3.02
N THR A 168 -1.62 0.20 2.31
CA THR A 168 -2.54 0.78 1.30
C THR A 168 -2.71 -0.12 0.06
N VAL A 169 -1.60 -0.63 -0.48
CA VAL A 169 -1.60 -1.57 -1.62
C VAL A 169 -2.18 -2.91 -1.19
N GLY A 170 -1.80 -3.39 0.00
CA GLY A 170 -2.36 -4.61 0.57
C GLY A 170 -3.88 -4.52 0.73
N HIS A 171 -4.39 -3.42 1.27
CA HIS A 171 -5.82 -3.18 1.44
C HIS A 171 -6.58 -3.16 0.09
N THR A 172 -5.98 -2.56 -0.93
CA THR A 172 -6.54 -2.57 -2.29
C THR A 172 -6.60 -3.99 -2.86
N CYS A 173 -5.55 -4.81 -2.65
CA CYS A 173 -5.55 -6.21 -3.05
C CYS A 173 -6.63 -7.03 -2.33
N ILE A 174 -6.84 -6.77 -1.03
CA ILE A 174 -7.88 -7.44 -0.23
C ILE A 174 -9.26 -7.15 -0.83
N LEU A 175 -9.63 -5.89 -1.01
CA LEU A 175 -10.97 -5.53 -1.48
C LEU A 175 -11.21 -5.95 -2.92
N GLY A 176 -10.24 -5.72 -3.82
CA GLY A 176 -10.34 -6.19 -5.20
C GLY A 176 -10.54 -7.70 -5.27
N THR A 177 -9.77 -8.46 -4.48
CA THR A 177 -9.91 -9.92 -4.43
C THR A 177 -11.27 -10.35 -3.89
N PHE A 178 -11.73 -9.76 -2.78
CA PHE A 178 -13.04 -10.07 -2.23
C PHE A 178 -14.17 -9.85 -3.24
N HIS A 179 -14.17 -8.71 -3.93
CA HIS A 179 -15.21 -8.40 -4.92
C HIS A 179 -15.14 -9.32 -6.15
N ALA A 180 -13.94 -9.62 -6.66
CA ALA A 180 -13.79 -10.59 -7.74
C ALA A 180 -14.32 -11.98 -7.36
N LEU A 181 -14.02 -12.49 -6.16
CA LEU A 181 -14.45 -13.82 -5.77
C LEU A 181 -15.95 -13.92 -5.46
N ARG A 182 -16.63 -12.79 -5.28
CA ARG A 182 -18.07 -12.74 -5.03
C ARG A 182 -18.88 -12.53 -6.31
N ASP A 183 -18.28 -11.96 -7.34
CA ASP A 183 -18.93 -11.67 -8.61
C ASP A 183 -18.31 -12.50 -9.74
N GLU A 184 -19.01 -13.57 -10.12
CA GLU A 184 -18.59 -14.47 -11.20
C GLU A 184 -18.42 -13.74 -12.54
N HIS A 185 -19.18 -12.66 -12.80
CA HIS A 185 -19.05 -11.90 -14.03
C HIS A 185 -17.72 -11.16 -14.08
N VAL A 186 -17.36 -10.49 -12.98
CA VAL A 186 -16.09 -9.78 -12.84
C VAL A 186 -14.92 -10.74 -12.98
N LEU A 187 -14.96 -11.86 -12.25
CA LEU A 187 -13.89 -12.86 -12.31
C LEU A 187 -13.77 -13.48 -13.70
N ALA A 188 -14.89 -13.81 -14.36
CA ALA A 188 -14.87 -14.41 -15.70
C ALA A 188 -14.29 -13.46 -16.75
N ASN A 189 -14.65 -12.17 -16.71
CA ASN A 189 -14.13 -11.18 -17.65
C ASN A 189 -12.62 -10.96 -17.44
N LEU A 190 -12.17 -10.85 -16.18
CA LEU A 190 -10.75 -10.73 -15.84
C LEU A 190 -9.96 -11.96 -16.30
N MET A 191 -10.48 -13.15 -16.03
CA MET A 191 -9.86 -14.41 -16.43
C MET A 191 -9.81 -14.59 -17.95
N ARG A 192 -10.84 -14.16 -18.68
CA ARG A 192 -10.85 -14.21 -20.15
C ARG A 192 -9.70 -13.39 -20.72
N GLU A 193 -9.56 -12.14 -20.30
CA GLU A 193 -8.50 -11.25 -20.79
C GLU A 193 -7.10 -11.78 -20.42
N LEU A 194 -6.93 -12.24 -19.16
CA LEU A 194 -5.65 -12.81 -18.73
C LEU A 194 -5.28 -14.06 -19.53
N ARG A 195 -6.23 -14.95 -19.85
CA ARG A 195 -5.95 -16.15 -20.65
C ARG A 195 -5.61 -15.85 -22.11
N GLU A 196 -6.20 -14.82 -22.69
CA GLU A 196 -5.93 -14.41 -24.07
C GLU A 196 -4.48 -13.93 -24.23
N VAL A 197 -3.97 -13.16 -23.26
CA VAL A 197 -2.61 -12.61 -23.31
C VAL A 197 -1.57 -13.50 -22.63
N TRP A 198 -1.99 -14.34 -21.69
CA TRP A 198 -1.14 -15.25 -20.93
C TRP A 198 -1.63 -16.71 -21.06
N PRO A 199 -1.55 -17.31 -22.26
CA PRO A 199 -2.07 -18.66 -22.50
C PRO A 199 -1.31 -19.72 -21.71
N GLU A 200 0.01 -19.61 -21.61
CA GLU A 200 0.86 -20.55 -20.88
C GLU A 200 1.15 -20.06 -19.45
N LYS A 201 0.50 -20.66 -18.45
CA LYS A 201 0.58 -20.24 -17.03
C LYS A 201 2.01 -20.10 -16.47
N GLU A 202 2.93 -20.96 -16.92
CA GLU A 202 4.32 -21.01 -16.44
C GLU A 202 5.22 -19.94 -17.08
N THR A 203 4.76 -19.31 -18.18
CA THR A 203 5.52 -18.23 -18.80
C THR A 203 5.49 -16.98 -17.93
N HIS A 204 6.60 -16.25 -17.91
CA HIS A 204 6.67 -14.99 -17.19
C HIS A 204 6.07 -13.86 -18.03
N VAL A 205 4.97 -13.27 -17.56
CA VAL A 205 4.39 -12.05 -18.13
C VAL A 205 4.76 -10.85 -17.28
N GLY A 206 5.53 -9.93 -17.87
CA GLY A 206 6.00 -8.72 -17.20
C GLY A 206 4.97 -7.59 -17.15
N TYR A 207 5.24 -6.62 -16.27
CA TYR A 207 4.42 -5.42 -16.07
C TYR A 207 4.02 -4.72 -17.38
N ALA A 208 4.96 -4.51 -18.31
CA ALA A 208 4.73 -3.78 -19.56
C ALA A 208 3.68 -4.42 -20.50
N MET A 209 3.40 -5.72 -20.32
CA MET A 209 2.31 -6.39 -21.04
C MET A 209 1.00 -6.25 -20.27
N LEU A 210 1.04 -6.44 -18.94
CA LEU A 210 -0.14 -6.38 -18.07
C LEU A 210 -0.76 -4.98 -18.02
N GLU A 211 0.04 -3.91 -18.05
CA GLU A 211 -0.47 -2.53 -18.00
C GLU A 211 -1.29 -2.13 -19.25
N LYS A 212 -1.23 -2.93 -20.31
CA LYS A 212 -1.98 -2.71 -21.56
C LYS A 212 -3.34 -3.40 -21.56
N LEU A 213 -3.62 -4.21 -20.55
CA LEU A 213 -4.85 -4.99 -20.45
C LEU A 213 -6.00 -4.10 -19.95
N PRO A 214 -6.99 -3.77 -20.80
CA PRO A 214 -8.04 -2.82 -20.43
C PRO A 214 -8.90 -3.28 -19.25
N TYR A 215 -9.31 -4.54 -19.19
CA TYR A 215 -10.16 -5.04 -18.11
C TYR A 215 -9.40 -5.13 -16.79
N LEU A 216 -8.16 -5.62 -16.78
CA LEU A 216 -7.31 -5.61 -15.59
C LEU A 216 -7.06 -4.18 -15.09
N THR A 217 -6.79 -3.24 -15.99
CA THR A 217 -6.67 -1.81 -15.65
C THR A 217 -7.94 -1.29 -15.00
N ALA A 218 -9.10 -1.58 -15.59
CA ALA A 218 -10.40 -1.20 -15.09
C ALA A 218 -10.71 -1.81 -13.71
N PHE A 219 -10.37 -3.09 -13.53
CA PHE A 219 -10.50 -3.80 -12.26
C PHE A 219 -9.63 -3.17 -11.16
N ILE A 220 -8.39 -2.79 -11.48
CA ILE A 220 -7.49 -2.10 -10.55
C ILE A 220 -8.03 -0.71 -10.20
N LYS A 221 -8.53 0.05 -11.18
CA LYS A 221 -9.17 1.36 -10.94
C LYS A 221 -10.33 1.23 -9.97
N GLU A 222 -11.20 0.25 -10.18
CA GLU A 222 -12.36 0.03 -9.30
C GLU A 222 -11.95 -0.45 -7.91
N SER A 223 -10.93 -1.31 -7.82
CA SER A 223 -10.34 -1.74 -6.54
C SER A 223 -9.78 -0.55 -5.75
N LEU A 224 -9.08 0.37 -6.41
CA LEU A 224 -8.55 1.59 -5.80
C LEU A 224 -9.66 2.56 -5.36
N ARG A 225 -10.76 2.64 -6.14
CA ARG A 225 -11.90 3.52 -5.81
C ARG A 225 -12.61 3.04 -4.54
N ILE A 226 -12.89 1.74 -4.46
CA ILE A 226 -13.61 1.14 -3.34
C ILE A 226 -12.72 0.96 -2.10
N SER A 227 -11.40 0.77 -2.27
CA SER A 227 -10.49 0.70 -1.13
C SER A 227 -10.30 2.03 -0.41
N HIS A 228 -10.64 3.14 -1.06
CA HIS A 228 -10.55 4.52 -0.60
C HIS A 228 -9.13 5.01 -0.23
N GLY A 229 -8.18 4.12 0.03
CA GLY A 229 -6.82 4.44 0.46
C GLY A 229 -6.83 5.15 1.82
N VAL A 230 -6.33 6.39 1.84
CA VAL A 230 -6.42 7.25 3.02
C VAL A 230 -7.81 7.87 3.07
N ILE A 231 -8.57 7.55 4.11
CA ILE A 231 -9.98 7.97 4.28
C ILE A 231 -10.12 9.28 5.06
N THR A 232 -9.14 9.64 5.90
CA THR A 232 -9.11 10.98 6.52
C THR A 232 -8.83 12.04 5.44
N PRO A 233 -9.58 13.16 5.41
CA PRO A 233 -9.26 14.28 4.54
C PRO A 233 -7.83 14.80 4.74
N LEU A 234 -7.09 14.88 3.64
CA LEU A 234 -5.69 15.28 3.66
C LEU A 234 -5.58 16.80 3.75
N ALA A 235 -5.07 17.27 4.89
CA ALA A 235 -4.93 18.69 5.20
C ALA A 235 -3.84 19.38 4.37
N ARG A 236 -4.09 20.64 4.02
CA ARG A 236 -3.17 21.60 3.38
C ARG A 236 -3.32 22.93 4.09
N VAL A 237 -2.22 23.67 4.24
CA VAL A 237 -2.23 25.04 4.75
C VAL A 237 -2.22 25.98 3.56
N VAL A 238 -3.17 26.92 3.52
CA VAL A 238 -3.22 27.97 2.52
C VAL A 238 -2.11 28.98 2.81
N HIS A 239 -1.17 29.17 1.90
CA HIS A 239 -0.02 30.07 2.11
C HIS A 239 -0.36 31.54 1.83
N GLU A 240 -1.13 31.79 0.79
CA GLU A 240 -1.60 33.12 0.38
C GLU A 240 -3.12 33.09 0.23
N GLU A 241 -3.77 34.24 0.48
CA GLU A 241 -5.22 34.34 0.29
C GLU A 241 -5.60 33.88 -1.12
N THR A 242 -6.61 33.02 -1.20
CA THR A 242 -7.03 32.42 -2.46
C THR A 242 -8.54 32.27 -2.53
N SER A 243 -9.07 31.91 -3.71
CA SER A 243 -10.50 31.61 -3.87
C SER A 243 -10.70 30.12 -4.11
N ILE A 244 -11.54 29.48 -3.30
CA ILE A 244 -11.95 28.08 -3.47
C ILE A 244 -13.48 28.05 -3.56
N ALA A 245 -14.01 27.53 -4.68
CA ALA A 245 -15.45 27.47 -4.93
C ALA A 245 -16.18 28.82 -4.76
N GLY A 246 -15.51 29.94 -5.09
CA GLY A 246 -16.06 31.29 -4.95
C GLY A 246 -15.93 31.90 -3.55
N TYR A 247 -15.40 31.17 -2.57
CA TYR A 247 -15.11 31.67 -1.23
C TYR A 247 -13.68 32.18 -1.14
N THR A 248 -13.49 33.39 -0.60
CA THR A 248 -12.17 33.89 -0.23
C THR A 248 -11.66 33.16 1.02
N ILE A 249 -10.53 32.48 0.89
CA ILE A 249 -9.89 31.68 1.93
C ILE A 249 -8.63 32.41 2.40
N PRO A 250 -8.58 32.89 3.65
CA PRO A 250 -7.41 33.58 4.18
C PRO A 250 -6.17 32.68 4.23
N SER A 251 -5.00 33.32 4.20
CA SER A 251 -3.73 32.68 4.54
C SER A 251 -3.79 32.00 5.92
N ALA A 252 -3.00 30.94 6.09
CA ALA A 252 -2.95 30.04 7.25
C ALA A 252 -4.22 29.20 7.51
N THR A 253 -5.25 29.29 6.65
CA THR A 253 -6.42 28.40 6.75
C THR A 253 -6.04 26.97 6.40
N ILE A 254 -6.50 26.00 7.22
CA ILE A 254 -6.37 24.57 6.91
C ILE A 254 -7.55 24.14 6.05
N VAL A 255 -7.26 23.70 4.83
CA VAL A 255 -8.23 23.10 3.91
C VAL A 255 -7.92 21.63 3.73
N SER A 256 -8.95 20.79 3.53
CA SER A 256 -8.74 19.35 3.36
C SER A 256 -9.62 18.80 2.24
N THR A 257 -9.13 17.78 1.55
CA THR A 257 -9.89 17.05 0.54
C THR A 257 -9.80 15.55 0.84
N GLY A 258 -10.88 14.81 0.60
CA GLY A 258 -10.92 13.36 0.79
C GLY A 258 -11.40 12.67 -0.48
N SER A 259 -10.62 11.72 -0.99
CA SER A 259 -11.01 10.86 -2.12
C SER A 259 -12.31 10.12 -1.83
N THR A 260 -12.51 9.66 -0.60
CA THR A 260 -13.69 8.91 -0.14
C THR A 260 -15.00 9.62 -0.45
N PHE A 261 -15.08 10.95 -0.26
CA PHE A 261 -16.32 11.69 -0.54
C PHE A 261 -16.61 11.74 -2.03
N LEU A 262 -15.58 12.02 -2.83
CA LEU A 262 -15.72 12.11 -4.27
C LEU A 262 -16.02 10.74 -4.91
N HIS A 263 -15.32 9.70 -4.45
CA HIS A 263 -15.48 8.33 -4.94
C HIS A 263 -16.82 7.68 -4.56
N ASN A 264 -17.49 8.22 -3.55
CA ASN A 264 -18.82 7.80 -3.12
C ASN A 264 -19.95 8.76 -3.55
N ASP A 265 -19.64 9.82 -4.31
CA ASP A 265 -20.65 10.74 -4.81
C ASP A 265 -21.42 10.10 -5.97
N PRO A 266 -22.74 9.82 -5.83
CA PRO A 266 -23.53 9.17 -6.88
C PRO A 266 -23.73 10.05 -8.12
N THR A 267 -23.49 11.36 -8.02
CA THR A 267 -23.54 12.28 -9.18
C THR A 267 -22.31 12.12 -10.07
N VAL A 268 -21.19 11.63 -9.50
CA VAL A 268 -19.93 11.39 -10.20
C VAL A 268 -19.77 9.90 -10.54
N PHE A 269 -20.03 9.03 -9.57
CA PHE A 269 -19.94 7.58 -9.69
C PHE A 269 -21.33 6.96 -9.48
N PRO A 270 -22.11 6.73 -10.56
CA PRO A 270 -23.40 6.04 -10.45
C PRO A 270 -23.24 4.67 -9.78
N ASP A 271 -24.16 4.37 -8.85
CA ASP A 271 -24.11 3.22 -7.95
C ASP A 271 -22.73 3.07 -7.27
N PRO A 272 -22.30 4.04 -6.45
CA PRO A 272 -20.92 4.13 -5.99
C PRO A 272 -20.52 2.96 -5.07
N THR A 273 -21.48 2.28 -4.45
CA THR A 273 -21.21 1.11 -3.60
C THR A 273 -21.04 -0.19 -4.38
N LYS A 274 -21.39 -0.20 -5.68
CA LYS A 274 -21.23 -1.37 -6.55
C LYS A 274 -19.80 -1.43 -7.08
N PHE A 275 -19.16 -2.60 -6.95
CA PHE A 275 -17.91 -2.91 -7.63
C PHE A 275 -18.19 -3.19 -9.11
N ASP A 276 -17.88 -2.24 -9.98
CA ASP A 276 -18.18 -2.29 -11.41
C ASP A 276 -16.95 -1.85 -12.22
N PRO A 277 -16.06 -2.78 -12.63
CA PRO A 277 -14.93 -2.46 -13.51
C PRO A 277 -15.38 -1.91 -14.86
N GLU A 278 -16.52 -2.35 -15.39
CA GLU A 278 -17.02 -1.99 -16.71
C GLU A 278 -17.28 -0.47 -16.84
N ARG A 279 -17.48 0.26 -15.74
CA ARG A 279 -17.57 1.73 -15.73
C ARG A 279 -16.34 2.41 -16.34
N TRP A 280 -15.18 1.77 -16.29
CA TRP A 280 -13.91 2.28 -16.82
C TRP A 280 -13.65 1.90 -18.28
N LEU A 281 -14.49 1.04 -18.86
CA LEU A 281 -14.33 0.50 -20.22
C LEU A 281 -15.26 1.16 -21.24
N LYS A 282 -16.15 2.04 -20.79
CA LYS A 282 -17.14 2.68 -21.66
C LYS A 282 -16.45 3.46 -22.79
N PRO A 283 -16.68 3.13 -24.06
CA PRO A 283 -15.95 3.72 -25.17
C PRO A 283 -16.35 5.18 -25.36
N LYS A 284 -15.41 6.10 -25.12
CA LYS A 284 -15.29 7.42 -25.77
C LYS A 284 -16.53 8.35 -25.73
N ASP A 285 -17.17 8.48 -24.58
CA ASP A 285 -17.99 9.68 -24.31
C ASP A 285 -17.22 10.64 -23.40
N ASP A 286 -17.54 11.94 -23.47
CA ASP A 286 -17.01 12.99 -22.57
C ASP A 286 -17.11 12.58 -21.08
N ASN A 287 -18.10 11.73 -20.76
CA ASN A 287 -18.33 11.14 -19.46
C ASN A 287 -17.14 10.31 -18.91
N LEU A 288 -16.36 9.59 -19.74
CA LEU A 288 -15.23 8.80 -19.22
C LEU A 288 -14.07 9.71 -18.79
N ARG A 289 -13.77 10.74 -19.60
CA ARG A 289 -12.73 11.72 -19.26
C ARG A 289 -13.09 12.47 -17.98
N GLU A 290 -14.36 12.85 -17.85
CA GLU A 290 -14.87 13.45 -16.63
C GLU A 290 -14.77 12.49 -15.43
N LEU A 291 -15.18 11.23 -15.58
CA LEU A 291 -15.04 10.21 -14.54
C LEU A 291 -13.58 10.03 -14.09
N GLU A 292 -12.64 9.93 -15.05
CA GLU A 292 -11.20 9.85 -14.77
C GLU A 292 -10.67 11.12 -14.10
N SER A 293 -11.23 12.28 -14.41
CA SER A 293 -10.88 13.54 -13.76
C SER A 293 -11.26 13.54 -12.26
N HIS A 294 -12.27 12.77 -11.86
CA HIS A 294 -12.67 12.60 -10.46
C HIS A 294 -12.02 11.39 -9.78
N PHE A 295 -11.31 10.55 -10.55
CA PHE A 295 -10.55 9.43 -10.01
C PHE A 295 -9.22 9.91 -9.39
N VAL A 296 -9.22 10.14 -8.08
CA VAL A 296 -8.08 10.66 -7.31
C VAL A 296 -7.62 9.77 -6.12
N PRO A 297 -7.46 8.44 -6.26
CA PRO A 297 -7.04 7.57 -5.15
C PRO A 297 -5.63 7.89 -4.61
N PHE A 298 -4.81 8.58 -5.41
CA PHE A 298 -3.45 8.99 -5.05
C PHE A 298 -3.32 10.50 -4.79
N SER A 299 -4.44 11.20 -4.58
CA SER A 299 -4.50 12.68 -4.59
C SER A 299 -3.98 13.28 -5.90
N ARG A 300 -3.81 14.61 -5.96
CA ARG A 300 -3.28 15.35 -7.12
C ARG A 300 -2.39 16.52 -6.70
N GLY A 301 -1.57 16.99 -7.63
CA GLY A 301 -0.70 18.15 -7.44
C GLY A 301 0.62 17.81 -6.71
N PRO A 302 1.31 18.81 -6.15
CA PRO A 302 2.67 18.66 -5.60
C PRO A 302 2.80 17.69 -4.41
N ARG A 303 1.66 17.31 -3.81
CA ARG A 303 1.58 16.40 -2.66
C ARG A 303 0.81 15.12 -3.02
N MET A 304 0.76 14.76 -4.30
CA MET A 304 0.27 13.46 -4.74
C MET A 304 1.14 12.34 -4.18
N CYS A 305 0.59 11.13 -4.09
CA CYS A 305 1.26 9.97 -3.55
C CYS A 305 2.60 9.71 -4.26
N LEU A 306 3.69 9.65 -3.49
CA LEU A 306 5.03 9.33 -3.99
C LEU A 306 5.09 7.90 -4.56
N GLY A 307 4.33 6.98 -3.98
CA GLY A 307 4.29 5.57 -4.36
C GLY A 307 3.44 5.24 -5.59
N PHE A 308 2.92 6.24 -6.32
CA PHE A 308 1.97 6.03 -7.43
C PHE A 308 2.43 4.94 -8.42
N ASN A 309 3.64 5.07 -8.99
CA ASN A 309 4.13 4.13 -10.00
C ASN A 309 4.37 2.73 -9.43
N LEU A 310 4.89 2.65 -8.20
CA LEU A 310 5.15 1.37 -7.53
C LEU A 310 3.83 0.64 -7.24
N ALA A 311 2.85 1.35 -6.67
CA ALA A 311 1.54 0.79 -6.34
C ALA A 311 0.83 0.23 -7.57
N TRP A 312 0.83 0.95 -8.70
CA TRP A 312 0.28 0.43 -9.95
C TRP A 312 0.99 -0.85 -10.39
N CYS A 313 2.32 -0.85 -10.40
CA CYS A 313 3.10 -2.02 -10.77
C CYS A 313 2.79 -3.25 -9.89
N GLU A 314 2.75 -3.06 -8.58
CA GLU A 314 2.36 -4.10 -7.63
C GLU A 314 0.95 -4.62 -7.90
N LEU A 315 -0.03 -3.73 -8.08
CA LEU A 315 -1.42 -4.12 -8.31
C LEU A 315 -1.59 -4.94 -9.59
N TYR A 316 -0.96 -4.53 -10.70
CA TYR A 316 -0.97 -5.31 -11.94
C TYR A 316 -0.39 -6.70 -11.74
N LEU A 317 0.82 -6.76 -11.17
CA LEU A 317 1.52 -8.03 -11.04
C LEU A 317 0.82 -8.96 -10.03
N ILE A 318 0.36 -8.43 -8.88
CA ILE A 318 -0.33 -9.21 -7.85
C ILE A 318 -1.64 -9.76 -8.40
N PHE A 319 -2.55 -8.92 -8.91
CA PHE A 319 -3.85 -9.40 -9.37
C PHE A 319 -3.73 -10.34 -10.57
N ALA A 320 -2.90 -10.01 -11.57
CA ALA A 320 -2.73 -10.88 -12.73
C ALA A 320 -2.20 -12.25 -12.32
N ASN A 321 -1.15 -12.32 -11.49
CA ASN A 321 -0.60 -13.60 -11.04
C ASN A 321 -1.59 -14.36 -10.15
N LEU A 322 -2.25 -13.66 -9.22
CA LEU A 322 -3.20 -14.26 -8.29
C LEU A 322 -4.32 -14.97 -9.05
N PHE A 323 -5.03 -14.28 -9.93
CA PHE A 323 -6.16 -14.85 -10.64
C PHE A 323 -5.73 -15.84 -11.73
N ARG A 324 -4.63 -15.56 -12.46
CA ARG A 324 -4.15 -16.46 -13.51
C ARG A 324 -3.67 -17.81 -12.95
N LYS A 325 -3.03 -17.81 -11.77
CA LYS A 325 -2.35 -18.99 -11.22
C LYS A 325 -3.15 -19.72 -10.14
N LEU A 326 -4.03 -19.03 -9.42
CA LEU A 326 -4.79 -19.62 -8.32
C LEU A 326 -6.28 -19.69 -8.61
N ASP A 327 -6.86 -20.81 -8.21
CA ASP A 327 -8.30 -20.98 -8.04
C ASP A 327 -8.65 -20.75 -6.57
N LEU A 328 -9.36 -19.66 -6.31
CA LEU A 328 -9.65 -19.15 -4.97
C LEU A 328 -11.14 -19.25 -4.70
N GLU A 329 -11.50 -19.69 -3.49
CA GLU A 329 -12.87 -19.76 -3.00
C GLU A 329 -12.96 -19.05 -1.66
N LEU A 330 -13.91 -18.12 -1.49
CA LEU A 330 -14.08 -17.38 -0.23
C LEU A 330 -14.37 -18.35 0.93
N TYR A 331 -13.70 -18.12 2.06
CA TYR A 331 -13.89 -18.90 3.27
C TYR A 331 -14.41 -18.01 4.41
N GLU A 332 -15.68 -18.20 4.79
CA GLU A 332 -16.36 -17.52 5.91
C GLU A 332 -16.25 -15.98 5.94
N THR A 333 -15.87 -15.34 4.82
CA THR A 333 -15.70 -13.89 4.72
C THR A 333 -16.90 -13.29 4.00
N THR A 334 -17.53 -12.28 4.61
CA THR A 334 -18.74 -11.62 4.12
C THR A 334 -18.54 -10.11 3.98
N GLU A 335 -19.52 -9.39 3.43
CA GLU A 335 -19.47 -7.91 3.37
C GLU A 335 -19.40 -7.25 4.75
N GLU A 336 -20.02 -7.86 5.77
CA GLU A 336 -20.01 -7.31 7.12
C GLU A 336 -18.59 -7.22 7.69
N ASP A 337 -17.68 -8.10 7.23
CA ASP A 337 -16.30 -8.11 7.67
C ASP A 337 -15.50 -6.88 7.19
N PHE A 338 -16.01 -6.16 6.20
CA PHE A 338 -15.39 -4.97 5.63
C PHE A 338 -15.85 -3.66 6.27
N ARG A 339 -16.70 -3.72 7.31
CA ARG A 339 -16.97 -2.55 8.15
C ARG A 339 -15.66 -2.08 8.80
N PHE A 340 -15.40 -0.77 8.73
CA PHE A 340 -14.15 -0.20 9.22
C PHE A 340 -14.39 1.00 10.16
N LYS A 341 -13.39 1.27 11.00
CA LYS A 341 -13.23 2.55 11.70
C LYS A 341 -12.38 3.49 10.86
N GLU A 342 -12.72 4.77 10.90
CA GLU A 342 -11.94 5.85 10.31
C GLU A 342 -10.78 6.22 11.25
N ILE A 343 -9.58 5.72 10.94
CA ILE A 343 -8.37 6.01 11.73
C ILE A 343 -7.21 6.28 10.78
N PHE A 344 -7.30 7.37 9.99
CA PHE A 344 -6.40 7.68 8.87
C PHE A 344 -6.63 6.79 7.65
N VAL A 345 -6.47 5.49 7.82
CA VAL A 345 -6.78 4.44 6.85
C VAL A 345 -7.94 3.59 7.39
N PRO A 346 -8.66 2.83 6.54
CA PRO A 346 -9.74 1.96 7.00
C PRO A 346 -9.20 0.82 7.86
N VAL A 347 -9.49 0.85 9.17
CA VAL A 347 -9.20 -0.25 10.09
C VAL A 347 -10.42 -1.15 10.21
N ARG A 348 -10.35 -2.34 9.62
CA ARG A 348 -11.46 -3.31 9.60
C ARG A 348 -11.79 -3.84 10.99
N LEU A 349 -13.09 -4.07 11.22
CA LEU A 349 -13.62 -4.60 12.47
C LEU A 349 -13.94 -6.09 12.42
N GLY A 350 -14.18 -6.62 11.23
CA GLY A 350 -14.47 -8.03 11.06
C GLY A 350 -13.23 -8.87 10.78
N ARG A 351 -13.50 -10.07 10.28
CA ARG A 351 -12.47 -11.06 10.00
C ARG A 351 -11.57 -10.61 8.84
N HIS A 352 -10.35 -11.13 8.84
CA HIS A 352 -9.52 -11.06 7.66
C HIS A 352 -10.15 -11.85 6.50
N LEU A 353 -9.83 -11.42 5.27
CA LEU A 353 -10.19 -12.14 4.06
C LEU A 353 -9.48 -13.50 4.06
N HIS A 354 -10.25 -14.57 4.18
CA HIS A 354 -9.76 -15.92 4.03
C HIS A 354 -10.28 -16.56 2.75
N ALA A 355 -9.44 -17.38 2.13
CA ALA A 355 -9.82 -18.17 0.97
C ALA A 355 -9.21 -19.57 1.02
N LEU A 356 -9.92 -20.55 0.48
CA LEU A 356 -9.32 -21.81 0.06
C LEU A 356 -8.61 -21.56 -1.28
N ALA A 357 -7.39 -22.08 -1.41
CA ALA A 357 -6.58 -21.87 -2.60
C ALA A 357 -6.17 -23.20 -3.22
N ARG A 358 -6.33 -23.30 -4.53
CA ARG A 358 -5.89 -24.43 -5.34
C ARG A 358 -5.10 -23.89 -6.52
N GLU A 359 -4.28 -24.75 -7.08
CA GLU A 359 -3.63 -24.44 -8.35
C GLU A 359 -4.70 -24.38 -9.44
N ARG A 360 -4.75 -23.28 -10.19
CA ARG A 360 -5.72 -23.15 -11.26
C ARG A 360 -5.35 -24.11 -12.40
N PRO A 361 -6.31 -24.92 -12.89
CA PRO A 361 -6.08 -25.75 -14.07
C PRO A 361 -5.79 -24.88 -15.30
N VAL A 362 -5.04 -25.45 -16.24
CA VAL A 362 -4.50 -24.78 -17.44
C VAL A 362 -5.58 -24.00 -18.19
#